data_AF-A0A7W1NBZ3-F1
#
_entry.id   AF-A0A7W1NBZ3-F1
#
_cell.length_a   1.000
_cell.length_b   1.000
_cell.length_c   1.000
_cell.angle_alpha   90.00
_cell.angle_beta   90.00
_cell.angle_gamma   90.00
#
_symmetry.space_group_name_H-M   'P 1'
#
loop_
_entity.id
_entity.type
_entity.pdbx_description
1 polymer ?
#
loop_
_entity_poly.entity_id
_entity_poly.type
_entity_poly.pdbx_seq_one_letter_code
_entity_poly.pdbx_strand_id
1 'polypeptide(L)'
;MGGRPSASCNSGKRRALRRHHRPSPLGVLRPYGLGAGCITKHHVHHYRGFAHTQWELFHKERPRRVKPLLYVYRVLLTGIHLMRTGRIEANLRVLNEEHRLAYVPDLLHRKVSTKEKAALDDADLGLHESEFNRLLAVLEAESERSSLPEEARTRQELEQAVIAARLAHLRE
;
A
#
# COMPACT_ATOMS: atom_id res chain seq x y z
N MET A 1 -58.09 16.28 28.31
CA MET A 1 -57.73 17.62 27.77
C MET A 1 -56.38 17.97 28.37
N GLY A 2 -55.24 17.92 27.69
CA GLY A 2 -54.95 18.12 26.27
C GLY A 2 -54.04 19.34 26.16
N GLY A 3 -52.78 19.15 25.75
CA GLY A 3 -51.89 20.24 25.34
C GLY A 3 -50.49 20.24 25.96
N ARG A 4 -49.57 19.46 25.37
CA ARG A 4 -48.12 19.70 25.47
C ARG A 4 -47.74 20.82 24.49
N PRO A 5 -46.77 21.71 24.79
CA PRO A 5 -46.00 22.42 23.77
C PRO A 5 -44.72 21.60 23.48
N SER A 6 -44.67 20.85 22.38
CA SER A 6 -44.17 21.26 21.05
C SER A 6 -42.68 21.65 21.06
N ALA A 7 -41.89 20.74 20.51
CA ALA A 7 -40.47 20.88 20.24
C ALA A 7 -40.22 21.99 19.21
N SER A 8 -39.25 22.87 19.48
CA SER A 8 -38.66 23.74 18.46
C SER A 8 -37.25 23.26 18.14
N CYS A 9 -37.18 22.59 17.00
CA CYS A 9 -35.99 22.35 16.20
C CYS A 9 -35.23 23.66 15.94
N ASN A 10 -33.93 23.71 16.20
CA ASN A 10 -33.06 24.55 15.36
C ASN A 10 -31.72 23.85 15.11
N SER A 11 -31.75 23.02 14.07
CA SER A 11 -30.62 22.38 13.43
C SER A 11 -29.81 23.42 12.64
N GLY A 12 -28.96 24.16 13.35
CA GLY A 12 -28.00 25.09 12.77
C GLY A 12 -26.81 24.39 12.12
N LYS A 13 -27.01 23.87 10.91
CA LYS A 13 -26.02 23.70 9.81
C LYS A 13 -24.55 23.47 10.22
N ARG A 14 -24.20 22.27 10.70
CA ARG A 14 -22.87 21.68 10.42
C ARG A 14 -22.88 21.17 8.98
N ARG A 15 -22.62 22.05 8.02
CA ARG A 15 -22.46 21.68 6.61
C ARG A 15 -21.17 20.88 6.50
N ALA A 16 -21.33 19.57 6.50
CA ALA A 16 -20.26 18.60 6.41
C ALA A 16 -19.36 18.89 5.21
N LEU A 17 -18.06 19.07 5.45
CA LEU A 17 -17.03 18.80 4.45
C LEU A 17 -16.95 17.27 4.24
N ARG A 18 -18.00 16.67 3.68
CA ARG A 18 -17.90 15.35 3.05
C ARG A 18 -17.53 15.58 1.60
N ARG A 19 -16.25 15.87 1.36
CA ARG A 19 -15.66 15.57 0.06
C ARG A 19 -15.62 14.04 -0.01
N HIS A 20 -16.65 13.45 -0.59
CA HIS A 20 -16.65 12.04 -0.93
C HIS A 20 -15.51 11.82 -1.91
N HIS A 21 -14.38 11.33 -1.41
CA HIS A 21 -13.32 10.78 -2.23
C HIS A 21 -13.93 9.58 -2.97
N ARG A 22 -14.19 9.73 -4.26
CA ARG A 22 -14.53 8.59 -5.13
C ARG A 22 -13.28 7.72 -5.19
N PRO A 23 -13.31 6.46 -4.74
CA PRO A 23 -12.19 5.56 -4.95
C PRO A 23 -11.99 5.41 -6.46
N SER A 24 -10.74 5.55 -6.91
CA SER A 24 -10.36 5.22 -8.28
C SER A 24 -10.70 3.74 -8.54
N PRO A 25 -11.26 3.38 -9.70
CA PRO A 25 -11.62 1.99 -10.03
C PRO A 25 -10.41 1.06 -10.25
N LEU A 26 -9.19 1.58 -10.13
CA LEU A 26 -7.92 0.87 -10.24
C LEU A 26 -7.17 1.11 -8.94
N GLY A 27 -6.56 0.08 -8.34
CA GLY A 27 -6.02 0.04 -6.97
C GLY A 27 -4.95 1.08 -6.58
N VAL A 28 -4.67 2.04 -7.45
CA VAL A 28 -3.73 3.14 -7.27
C VAL A 28 -4.33 4.15 -6.30
N LEU A 29 -3.84 4.12 -5.06
CA LEU A 29 -4.04 5.18 -4.09
C LEU A 29 -3.08 6.32 -4.41
N ARG A 30 -3.62 7.39 -4.99
CA ARG A 30 -2.94 8.69 -4.98
C ARG A 30 -3.13 9.27 -3.58
N PRO A 31 -2.07 9.44 -2.78
CA PRO A 31 -2.23 10.10 -1.50
C PRO A 31 -2.69 11.54 -1.76
N TYR A 32 -3.63 12.02 -0.95
CA TYR A 32 -4.29 13.31 -1.11
C TYR A 32 -4.22 14.10 0.19
N GLY A 33 -4.36 15.43 0.08
CA GLY A 33 -4.22 16.33 1.23
C GLY A 33 -2.87 16.14 1.91
N LEU A 34 -2.89 16.03 3.24
CA LEU A 34 -1.68 15.88 4.05
C LEU A 34 -0.88 14.61 3.73
N GLY A 35 -1.56 13.53 3.32
CA GLY A 35 -0.88 12.26 3.00
C GLY A 35 0.07 12.35 1.80
N ALA A 36 -0.20 13.24 0.84
CA ALA A 36 0.67 13.45 -0.32
C ALA A 36 2.04 14.01 0.08
N GLY A 37 2.07 14.89 1.08
CA GLY A 37 3.31 15.46 1.58
C GLY A 37 4.11 14.52 2.48
N CYS A 38 3.57 13.36 2.86
CA CYS A 38 4.27 12.39 3.69
C CYS A 38 5.21 11.48 2.89
N ILE A 39 5.07 11.41 1.57
CA ILE A 39 5.83 10.49 0.73
C ILE A 39 7.21 11.08 0.41
N THR A 40 8.23 10.29 0.66
CA THR A 40 9.64 10.63 0.45
C THR A 40 10.37 9.51 -0.27
N LYS A 41 11.53 9.81 -0.87
CA LYS A 41 12.38 8.79 -1.50
C LYS A 41 12.84 7.72 -0.50
N HIS A 42 12.95 8.07 0.79
CA HIS A 42 13.32 7.14 1.87
C HIS A 42 12.29 6.04 2.14
N HIS A 43 11.09 6.10 1.54
CA HIS A 43 10.16 4.97 1.54
C HIS A 43 10.78 3.72 0.92
N VAL A 44 11.80 3.86 0.06
CA VAL A 44 12.61 2.73 -0.45
C VAL A 44 13.09 1.81 0.67
N HIS A 45 13.54 2.35 1.81
CA HIS A 45 14.08 1.55 2.90
C HIS A 45 13.01 0.68 3.57
N HIS A 46 11.79 1.22 3.67
CA HIS A 46 10.64 0.49 4.19
C HIS A 46 10.25 -0.65 3.25
N TYR A 47 10.14 -0.40 1.94
CA TYR A 47 9.80 -1.43 0.97
C TYR A 47 10.88 -2.51 0.86
N ARG A 48 12.16 -2.12 0.87
CA ARG A 48 13.30 -3.04 0.88
C ARG A 48 13.30 -3.92 2.13
N GLY A 49 13.20 -3.31 3.31
CA GLY A 49 13.17 -4.05 4.58
C GLY A 49 11.97 -4.99 4.67
N PHE A 50 10.79 -4.54 4.22
CA PHE A 50 9.61 -5.39 4.22
C PHE A 50 9.71 -6.54 3.21
N ALA A 51 10.24 -6.29 2.01
CA ALA A 51 10.47 -7.33 1.01
C ALA A 51 11.42 -8.42 1.54
N HIS A 52 12.50 -8.03 2.23
CA HIS A 52 13.42 -8.97 2.85
C HIS A 52 12.75 -9.82 3.94
N THR A 53 11.95 -9.21 4.82
CA THR A 53 11.18 -9.96 5.84
C THR A 53 10.19 -10.94 5.19
N GLN A 54 9.51 -10.55 4.11
CA GLN A 54 8.60 -11.46 3.40
C GLN A 54 9.35 -12.59 2.70
N TRP A 55 10.53 -12.30 2.13
CA TRP A 55 11.40 -13.29 1.51
C TRP A 55 11.88 -14.33 2.52
N GLU A 56 12.35 -13.88 3.68
CA GLU A 56 12.75 -14.74 4.80
C GLU A 56 11.60 -15.64 5.29
N LEU A 57 10.40 -15.08 5.43
CA LEU A 57 9.21 -15.84 5.82
C LEU A 57 8.85 -16.91 4.78
N PHE A 58 8.86 -16.55 3.50
CA PHE A 58 8.68 -17.49 2.40
C PHE A 58 9.75 -18.59 2.42
N HIS A 59 11.02 -18.22 2.61
CA HIS A 59 12.14 -19.16 2.57
C HIS A 59 12.17 -20.13 3.75
N LYS A 60 11.67 -19.74 4.92
CA LYS A 60 11.58 -20.60 6.12
C LYS A 60 10.40 -21.56 6.09
N GLU A 61 9.38 -21.26 5.29
CA GLU A 61 8.15 -22.02 5.26
C GLU A 61 8.30 -23.38 4.56
N ARG A 62 7.73 -24.44 5.15
CA ARG A 62 7.70 -25.80 4.58
C ARG A 62 6.29 -26.38 4.69
N PRO A 63 5.63 -26.76 3.58
CA PRO A 63 6.04 -26.52 2.19
C PRO A 63 6.01 -25.01 1.86
N ARG A 64 6.89 -24.54 0.97
CA ARG A 64 6.93 -23.14 0.54
C ARG A 64 5.63 -22.79 -0.16
N ARG A 65 4.82 -21.86 0.37
CA ARG A 65 3.53 -21.51 -0.25
C ARG A 65 3.69 -20.37 -1.25
N VAL A 66 2.82 -20.38 -2.26
CA VAL A 66 2.77 -19.33 -3.30
C VAL A 66 2.35 -17.97 -2.73
N LYS A 67 1.51 -17.95 -1.67
CA LYS A 67 0.97 -16.69 -1.11
C LYS A 67 2.08 -15.78 -0.55
N PRO A 68 2.97 -16.23 0.35
CA PRO A 68 4.10 -15.40 0.79
C PRO A 68 4.97 -14.88 -0.37
N LEU A 69 5.22 -15.69 -1.40
CA LEU A 69 5.96 -15.25 -2.58
C LEU A 69 5.23 -14.12 -3.35
N LEU A 70 3.91 -14.21 -3.52
CA LEU A 70 3.11 -13.13 -4.11
C LEU A 70 3.18 -11.82 -3.28
N TYR A 71 3.34 -11.93 -1.95
CA TYR A 71 3.53 -10.76 -1.09
C TYR A 71 4.89 -10.11 -1.32
N VAL A 72 5.96 -10.90 -1.52
CA VAL A 72 7.28 -10.38 -1.90
C VAL A 72 7.18 -9.55 -3.16
N TYR A 73 6.60 -10.11 -4.23
CA TYR A 73 6.43 -9.40 -5.50
C TYR A 73 5.60 -8.13 -5.36
N ARG A 74 4.47 -8.21 -4.65
CA ARG A 74 3.64 -7.03 -4.41
C ARG A 74 4.43 -5.91 -3.72
N VAL A 75 5.17 -6.22 -2.65
CA VAL A 75 5.94 -5.20 -1.90
C VAL A 75 7.01 -4.56 -2.78
N LEU A 76 7.79 -5.36 -3.51
CA LEU A 76 8.84 -4.85 -4.40
C LEU A 76 8.25 -3.98 -5.52
N LEU A 77 7.22 -4.46 -6.21
CA LEU A 77 6.62 -3.71 -7.31
C LEU A 77 5.90 -2.44 -6.83
N THR A 78 5.25 -2.47 -5.66
CA THR A 78 4.70 -1.25 -5.04
C THR A 78 5.81 -0.23 -4.77
N GLY A 79 6.94 -0.67 -4.21
CA GLY A 79 8.08 0.22 -3.94
C GLY A 79 8.64 0.85 -5.21
N ILE A 80 8.83 0.04 -6.26
CA ILE A 80 9.33 0.52 -7.55
C ILE A 80 8.34 1.53 -8.17
N HIS A 81 7.06 1.18 -8.22
CA HIS A 81 6.02 2.07 -8.73
C HIS A 81 5.97 3.38 -7.94
N LEU A 82 6.15 3.33 -6.61
CA LEU A 82 6.20 4.51 -5.77
C LEU A 82 7.39 5.40 -6.13
N MET A 83 8.60 4.83 -6.26
CA MET A 83 9.79 5.61 -6.60
C MET A 83 9.66 6.30 -7.97
N ARG A 84 9.02 5.62 -8.93
CA ARG A 84 8.77 6.16 -10.28
C ARG A 84 7.71 7.26 -10.33
N THR A 85 6.64 7.12 -9.55
CA THR A 85 5.40 7.91 -9.78
C THR A 85 4.97 8.78 -8.61
N GLY A 86 5.49 8.53 -7.41
CA GLY A 86 4.99 9.09 -6.17
C GLY A 86 3.57 8.63 -5.79
N ARG A 87 3.07 7.55 -6.38
CA ARG A 87 1.76 6.96 -6.11
C ARG A 87 1.92 5.57 -5.50
N ILE A 88 0.97 5.18 -4.66
CA ILE A 88 0.95 3.84 -4.06
C ILE A 88 -0.04 2.99 -4.84
N GLU A 89 0.41 1.88 -5.40
CA GLU A 89 -0.45 0.83 -5.95
C GLU A 89 -0.09 -0.48 -5.25
N ALA A 90 -1.10 -1.17 -4.71
CA ALA A 90 -0.94 -2.41 -3.96
C ALA A 90 -1.57 -3.63 -4.66
N ASN A 91 -2.26 -3.42 -5.77
CA ASN A 91 -2.81 -4.48 -6.60
C ASN A 91 -1.72 -5.04 -7.51
N LEU A 92 -1.22 -6.22 -7.17
CA LEU A 92 -0.19 -6.92 -7.94
C LEU A 92 -0.58 -7.14 -9.40
N ARG A 93 -1.88 -7.32 -9.71
CA ARG A 93 -2.32 -7.50 -11.09
C ARG A 93 -2.12 -6.23 -11.91
N VAL A 94 -2.46 -5.07 -11.34
CA VAL A 94 -2.24 -3.75 -11.99
C VAL A 94 -0.74 -3.46 -12.11
N LEU A 95 0.04 -3.69 -11.04
CA LEU A 95 1.50 -3.53 -11.08
C LEU A 95 2.14 -4.38 -12.20
N ASN A 96 1.65 -5.60 -12.40
CA ASN A 96 2.21 -6.48 -13.41
C ASN A 96 1.86 -6.10 -14.86
N GLU A 97 0.87 -5.22 -15.09
CA GLU A 97 0.62 -4.67 -16.43
C GLU A 97 1.79 -3.78 -16.89
N GLU A 98 2.42 -3.06 -15.95
CA GLU A 98 3.63 -2.26 -16.19
C GLU A 98 4.89 -3.14 -16.22
N HIS A 99 5.05 -4.02 -15.22
CA HIS A 99 6.29 -4.78 -15.02
C HIS A 99 6.41 -6.04 -15.90
N ARG A 100 5.30 -6.58 -16.39
CA ARG A 100 5.23 -7.72 -17.33
C ARG A 100 6.04 -8.94 -16.89
N LEU A 101 6.03 -9.26 -15.61
CA LEU A 101 6.68 -10.47 -15.09
C LEU A 101 5.83 -11.68 -15.50
N ALA A 102 6.37 -12.52 -16.39
CA ALA A 102 5.64 -13.62 -17.03
C ALA A 102 5.12 -14.68 -16.03
N TYR A 103 5.81 -14.87 -14.90
CA TYR A 103 5.48 -15.86 -13.88
C TYR A 103 4.40 -15.38 -12.88
N VAL A 104 4.14 -14.07 -12.76
CA VAL A 104 3.15 -13.55 -11.80
C VAL A 104 1.71 -14.00 -12.10
N PRO A 105 1.22 -14.00 -13.35
CA PRO A 105 -0.09 -14.54 -13.70
C PRO A 105 -0.27 -16.00 -13.27
N ASP A 106 0.76 -16.83 -13.48
CA ASP A 106 0.73 -18.24 -13.13
C ASP A 106 0.67 -18.45 -11.61
N LEU A 107 1.48 -17.70 -10.85
CA LEU A 107 1.43 -17.73 -9.38
C LEU A 107 0.06 -17.27 -8.85
N LEU A 108 -0.53 -16.23 -9.44
CA LEU A 108 -1.88 -15.77 -9.09
C LEU A 108 -2.93 -16.85 -9.37
N HIS A 109 -2.84 -17.51 -10.52
CA HIS A 109 -3.74 -18.61 -10.88
C HIS A 109 -3.61 -19.78 -9.91
N ARG A 110 -2.38 -20.24 -9.62
CA ARG A 110 -2.09 -21.28 -8.62
C ARG A 110 -2.69 -20.92 -7.24
N LYS A 111 -2.58 -19.66 -6.80
CA LYS A 111 -3.17 -19.21 -5.52
C LYS A 111 -4.70 -19.29 -5.51
N VAL A 112 -5.36 -18.97 -6.62
CA VAL A 112 -6.82 -19.00 -6.74
C VAL A 112 -7.34 -20.44 -6.77
N SER A 113 -6.73 -21.30 -7.57
CA SER A 113 -7.19 -22.68 -7.76
C SER A 113 -7.04 -23.55 -6.50
N THR A 114 -6.07 -23.23 -5.63
CA THR A 114 -5.71 -24.10 -4.50
C THR A 114 -6.04 -23.53 -3.11
N LYS A 115 -6.84 -22.44 -3.03
CA LYS A 115 -7.30 -21.80 -1.77
C LYS A 115 -6.21 -21.70 -0.68
N GLU A 116 -5.13 -20.97 -0.98
CA GLU A 116 -3.97 -20.68 -0.10
C GLU A 116 -3.06 -21.86 0.29
N LYS A 117 -3.34 -23.09 -0.18
CA LYS A 117 -2.48 -24.26 0.07
C LYS A 117 -1.53 -24.60 -1.09
N ALA A 118 -1.47 -23.77 -2.13
CA ALA A 118 -0.59 -24.00 -3.27
C ALA A 118 0.88 -23.97 -2.82
N ALA A 119 1.56 -25.11 -2.92
CA ALA A 119 2.99 -25.20 -2.73
C ALA A 119 3.73 -24.75 -4.00
N LEU A 120 4.91 -24.17 -3.83
CA LEU A 120 5.87 -23.92 -4.88
C LEU A 120 6.75 -25.17 -5.06
N ASP A 121 7.10 -25.48 -6.30
CA ASP A 121 8.11 -26.50 -6.60
C ASP A 121 9.49 -25.97 -6.19
N ASP A 122 10.33 -26.83 -5.60
CA ASP A 122 11.70 -26.47 -5.25
C ASP A 122 12.54 -26.18 -6.51
N ALA A 123 12.17 -26.74 -7.67
CA ALA A 123 12.79 -26.39 -8.96
C ALA A 123 12.57 -24.92 -9.36
N ASP A 124 11.47 -24.28 -8.92
CA ASP A 124 11.16 -22.88 -9.21
C ASP A 124 11.95 -21.91 -8.30
N LEU A 125 12.57 -22.39 -7.21
CA LEU A 125 13.15 -21.54 -6.18
C LEU A 125 14.30 -20.65 -6.69
N GLY A 126 15.21 -21.22 -7.49
CA GLY A 126 16.37 -20.48 -8.01
C GLY A 126 15.96 -19.33 -8.93
N LEU A 127 14.90 -19.51 -9.71
CA LEU A 127 14.31 -18.43 -10.51
C LEU A 127 13.81 -17.31 -9.60
N HIS A 128 13.02 -17.63 -8.59
CA HIS A 128 12.44 -16.62 -7.71
C HIS A 128 13.48 -15.88 -6.86
N GLU A 129 14.58 -16.54 -6.49
CA GLU A 129 15.71 -15.91 -5.80
C GLU A 129 16.44 -14.92 -6.72
N SER A 130 16.71 -15.30 -7.96
CA SER A 130 17.31 -14.40 -8.94
C SER A 130 16.43 -13.17 -9.20
N GLU A 131 15.11 -13.36 -9.32
CA GLU A 131 14.15 -12.30 -9.54
C GLU A 131 13.99 -11.38 -8.31
N PHE A 132 14.05 -11.94 -7.10
CA PHE A 132 14.06 -11.17 -5.86
C PHE A 132 15.26 -10.20 -5.83
N ASN A 133 16.46 -10.71 -6.08
CA ASN A 133 17.68 -9.91 -6.11
C ASN A 133 17.66 -8.86 -7.23
N ARG A 134 17.19 -9.23 -8.42
CA ARG A 134 17.04 -8.32 -9.55
C ARG A 134 16.09 -7.16 -9.23
N LEU A 135 14.91 -7.46 -8.66
CA LEU A 135 13.91 -6.46 -8.32
C LEU A 135 14.34 -5.57 -7.15
N LEU A 136 15.11 -6.09 -6.19
CA LEU A 136 15.74 -5.28 -5.15
C LEU A 136 16.69 -4.24 -5.75
N ALA A 137 17.57 -4.65 -6.67
CA ALA A 137 18.48 -3.73 -7.35
C ALA A 137 17.72 -2.67 -8.16
N VAL A 138 16.62 -3.05 -8.82
CA VAL A 138 15.73 -2.09 -9.51
C VAL A 138 15.13 -1.10 -8.51
N LEU A 139 14.61 -1.56 -7.37
CA LEU A 139 14.04 -0.69 -6.35
C LEU A 139 15.05 0.35 -5.85
N GLU A 140 16.29 -0.05 -5.61
CA GLU A 140 17.38 0.84 -5.20
C GLU A 140 17.70 1.87 -6.30
N ALA A 141 17.91 1.43 -7.54
CA ALA A 141 18.21 2.31 -8.66
C ALA A 141 17.08 3.33 -8.96
N GLU A 142 15.82 2.93 -8.80
CA GLU A 142 14.68 3.83 -8.98
C GLU A 142 14.58 4.85 -7.84
N SER A 143 15.00 4.49 -6.63
CA SER A 143 15.08 5.44 -5.52
C SER A 143 16.16 6.49 -5.75
N GLU A 144 17.30 6.13 -6.36
CA GLU A 144 18.36 7.08 -6.67
C GLU A 144 17.94 8.12 -7.71
N ARG A 145 17.05 7.73 -8.63
CA ARG A 145 16.54 8.58 -9.72
C ARG A 145 15.20 9.25 -9.41
N SER A 146 14.60 8.93 -8.26
CA SER A 146 13.27 9.41 -7.90
C SER A 146 13.25 10.93 -7.71
N SER A 147 12.20 11.58 -8.22
CA SER A 147 11.93 13.00 -7.97
C SER A 147 11.22 13.24 -6.63
N LEU A 148 11.01 12.20 -5.82
CA LEU A 148 10.40 12.33 -4.50
C LEU A 148 11.30 13.13 -3.55
N PRO A 149 10.72 13.94 -2.66
CA PRO A 149 11.51 14.72 -1.72
C PRO A 149 12.22 13.82 -0.71
N GLU A 150 13.30 14.32 -0.12
CA GLU A 150 14.00 13.64 0.99
C GLU A 150 13.18 13.77 2.28
N GLU A 151 12.59 14.93 2.51
CA GLU A 151 11.80 15.20 3.71
C GLU A 151 10.30 15.31 3.44
N ALA A 152 9.50 14.92 4.43
CA ALA A 152 8.06 15.06 4.38
C ALA A 152 7.66 16.53 4.47
N ARG A 153 6.85 17.00 3.51
CA ARG A 153 6.43 18.41 3.38
C ARG A 153 5.30 18.81 4.30
N THR A 154 4.54 17.85 4.83
CA THR A 154 3.28 18.08 5.57
C THR A 154 3.38 17.66 7.03
N ARG A 155 4.60 17.54 7.57
CA ARG A 155 4.84 17.04 8.94
C ARG A 155 4.09 17.87 9.98
N GLN A 156 4.21 19.19 9.91
CA GLN A 156 3.60 20.10 10.86
C GLN A 156 2.08 20.08 10.77
N GLU A 157 1.52 20.14 9.57
CA GLU A 157 0.07 20.10 9.37
C GLU A 157 -0.53 18.75 9.78
N LEU A 158 0.18 17.65 9.54
CA LEU A 158 -0.24 16.32 10.00
C LEU A 158 -0.25 16.24 11.54
N GLU A 159 0.79 16.75 12.18
CA GLU A 159 0.87 16.80 13.64
C GLU A 159 -0.32 17.60 14.23
N GLN A 160 -0.58 18.80 13.71
CA GLN A 160 -1.71 19.62 14.15
C GLN A 160 -3.05 18.92 13.90
N ALA A 161 -3.22 18.24 12.76
CA ALA A 161 -4.43 17.49 12.47
C ALA A 161 -4.65 16.33 13.47
N VAL A 162 -3.59 15.61 13.85
CA VAL A 162 -3.66 14.53 14.84
C VAL A 162 -3.97 15.05 16.23
N ILE A 163 -3.33 16.15 16.67
CA ILE A 163 -3.62 16.80 17.95
C ILE A 163 -5.08 17.23 18.01
N ALA A 164 -5.57 17.92 16.97
CA ALA A 164 -6.95 18.38 16.91
C ALA A 164 -7.95 17.22 16.96
N ALA A 165 -7.69 16.12 16.22
CA ALA A 165 -8.53 14.93 16.24
C ALA A 165 -8.60 14.28 17.63
N ARG A 166 -7.44 14.17 18.32
CA ARG A 166 -7.37 13.61 19.68
C ARG A 166 -8.12 14.47 20.69
N LEU A 167 -7.94 15.79 20.67
CA LEU A 167 -8.63 16.71 21.57
C LEU A 167 -10.15 16.72 21.33
N ALA A 168 -10.59 16.57 20.09
CA ALA A 168 -12.02 16.46 19.77
C ALA A 168 -12.63 15.19 20.39
N HIS A 169 -11.94 14.06 20.30
CA HIS A 169 -12.41 12.80 20.87
C HIS A 169 -12.48 12.80 22.40
N LEU A 170 -11.61 13.56 23.08
CA LEU A 170 -11.64 13.70 24.54
C LEU A 170 -12.76 14.62 25.06
N ARG A 171 -13.44 15.35 24.17
CA ARG A 171 -14.54 16.26 24.50
C ARG A 171 -15.92 15.66 24.26
N GLU A 172 -15.97 14.43 23.74
CA GLU A 172 -17.16 13.58 23.59
C GLU A 172 -17.28 12.62 24.78
#